data_AF-A0A845DYU0-F1
#
_entry.id   AF-A0A845DYU0-F1
#
_cell.length_a   1.000
_cell.length_b   1.000
_cell.length_c   1.000
_cell.angle_alpha   90.00
_cell.angle_beta   90.00
_cell.angle_gamma   90.00
#
_symmetry.space_group_name_H-M   'P 1'
#
loop_
_entity.id
_entity.type
_entity.pdbx_description
1 polymer ?
#
loop_
_entity_poly.entity_id
_entity_poly.type
_entity_poly.pdbx_seq_one_letter_code
_entity_poly.pdbx_strand_id
1 'polypeptide(L)' 'MARAPIVLVDGSSYLYRAFHALPPLTTSQGQPTGAVKGVLNMLKRLIKDYPESPMAVVFDAPGKTFRDDIYEAYKA' A
#
# COMPACT_ATOMS: atom_id res chain seq x y z
N MET A 1 4.46 -30.18 6.71
CA MET A 1 4.97 -29.06 5.90
C MET A 1 4.58 -27.75 6.57
N ALA A 2 5.47 -26.78 6.65
CA ALA A 2 5.10 -25.46 7.16
C ALA A 2 4.09 -24.82 6.20
N ARG A 3 2.96 -24.35 6.73
CA ARG A 3 1.92 -23.67 5.95
C ARG A 3 2.52 -22.40 5.34
N ALA A 4 2.21 -22.11 4.07
CA ALA A 4 2.64 -20.87 3.43
C ALA A 4 2.22 -19.65 4.28
N PRO A 5 3.08 -18.63 4.43
CA PRO A 5 2.75 -17.45 5.22
C PRO A 5 1.57 -16.69 4.61
N ILE A 6 0.87 -15.88 5.41
CA ILE A 6 -0.14 -14.95 4.91
C ILE A 6 0.55 -13.61 4.70
N VAL A 7 0.44 -13.03 3.51
CA VAL A 7 1.02 -11.71 3.21
C VAL A 7 -0.05 -10.64 3.41
N LEU A 8 0.15 -9.78 4.40
CA LEU A 8 -0.68 -8.61 4.65
C LEU A 8 0.08 -7.35 4.22
N VAL A 9 -0.49 -6.61 3.28
CA VAL A 9 0.12 -5.39 2.72
C VAL A 9 -0.62 -4.18 3.26
N ASP A 10 0.12 -3.22 3.81
CA ASP A 10 -0.39 -1.88 4.10
C ASP A 10 -0.47 -1.06 2.80
N GLY A 11 -1.70 -0.88 2.31
CA GLY A 11 -1.98 -0.18 1.07
C GLY A 11 -1.68 1.32 1.13
N SER A 12 -1.96 1.97 2.26
CA SER A 12 -1.71 3.40 2.47
C SER A 12 -0.21 3.71 2.39
N SER A 13 0.60 2.92 3.12
CA SER A 13 2.05 3.05 3.11
C SER A 13 2.66 2.77 1.74
N TYR A 14 2.14 1.75 1.03
CA TYR A 14 2.60 1.43 -0.33
C TYR A 14 2.29 2.56 -1.33
N LEU A 15 1.09 3.14 -1.26
CA LEU A 15 0.71 4.28 -2.09
C LEU A 15 1.62 5.49 -1.81
N TYR A 16 1.86 5.80 -0.54
CA TYR A 16 2.74 6.90 -0.15
C TYR A 16 4.17 6.71 -0.69
N ARG A 17 4.75 5.52 -0.48
CA ARG A 17 6.08 5.18 -1.01
C ARG A 17 6.12 5.25 -2.54
N ALA A 18 5.11 4.71 -3.22
CA ALA A 18 5.06 4.71 -4.67
C ALA A 18 4.93 6.13 -5.25
N PHE A 19 4.21 7.02 -4.58
CA PHE A 19 4.04 8.41 -4.99
C PHE A 19 5.34 9.20 -4.91
N HIS A 20 6.14 8.99 -3.85
CA HIS A 20 7.40 9.73 -3.65
C HIS A 20 8.63 9.09 -4.32
N ALA A 21 8.62 7.78 -4.61
CA ALA A 21 9.79 7.09 -5.15
C ALA A 21 9.93 7.12 -6.67
N LEU A 22 8.84 7.38 -7.41
CA LEU A 22 8.85 7.33 -8.88
C LEU A 22 8.88 8.74 -9.48
N PRO A 23 9.56 8.92 -10.64
CA PRO A 23 9.46 10.16 -11.40
C PRO A 23 7.99 10.40 -11.83
N PRO A 24 7.61 11.65 -12.15
CA PRO A 24 6.26 11.96 -12.61
C PRO A 24 5.98 11.22 -13.92
N LEU A 25 5.18 10.15 -13.81
CA LEU A 25 4.71 9.36 -14.95
C LEU A 25 3.28 9.78 -15.27
N THR A 26 3.04 10.18 -16.51
CA THR A 26 1.72 10.59 -16.99
C THR A 26 1.33 9.80 -18.24
N THR A 27 0.02 9.61 -18.43
CA THR A 27 -0.51 9.08 -19.69
C THR A 27 -0.35 10.11 -20.82
N SER A 28 -0.65 9.74 -22.06
CA SER A 28 -0.73 10.66 -23.20
C SER A 28 -1.76 11.79 -23.02
N GLN A 29 -2.71 11.62 -22.10
CA GLN A 29 -3.71 12.62 -21.72
C GLN A 29 -3.29 13.44 -20.48
N GLY A 30 -2.06 13.26 -19.98
CA GLY A 30 -1.53 13.99 -18.82
C GLY A 30 -1.95 13.43 -17.45
N GLN A 31 -2.66 12.30 -17.39
CA GLN A 31 -3.11 11.74 -16.11
C GLN A 31 -1.94 11.09 -15.34
N PRO A 32 -1.72 11.42 -14.06
CA PRO A 32 -0.67 10.81 -13.26
C PRO A 32 -0.89 9.30 -13.04
N THR A 33 0.15 8.51 -13.24
CA THR A 33 0.13 7.03 -13.13
C THR A 33 1.26 6.45 -12.27
N GLY A 34 2.17 7.30 -11.78
CA GLY A 34 3.36 6.88 -11.03
C GLY A 34 3.01 5.99 -9.83
N ALA A 35 2.15 6.46 -8.93
CA ALA A 35 1.76 5.71 -7.74
C ALA A 35 1.16 4.35 -8.07
N VAL A 36 0.24 4.28 -9.04
CA VAL A 36 -0.40 3.03 -9.48
C VAL A 36 0.64 2.04 -9.99
N LYS A 37 1.55 2.49 -10.86
CA LYS A 37 2.63 1.65 -11.39
C LYS A 37 3.57 1.15 -10.29
N GLY A 38 3.92 2.02 -9.35
CA GLY A 38 4.78 1.67 -8.22
C GLY A 38 4.16 0.61 -7.33
N VAL A 39 2.89 0.78 -6.93
CA VAL A 39 2.17 -0.21 -6.12
C VAL A 39 2.08 -1.55 -6.85
N LEU A 40 1.70 -1.57 -8.13
CA LEU A 40 1.61 -2.81 -8.90
C LEU A 40 2.95 -3.54 -9.00
N ASN A 41 4.07 -2.82 -9.17
CA ASN A 41 5.39 -3.43 -9.20
C ASN A 41 5.76 -4.07 -7.85
N MET A 42 5.47 -3.39 -6.74
CA MET A 42 5.73 -3.93 -5.40
C MET A 42 4.86 -5.16 -5.10
N LEU A 43 3.58 -5.15 -5.48
CA LEU A 43 2.69 -6.30 -5.32
C LEU A 43 3.13 -7.49 -6.19
N LYS A 44 3.50 -7.26 -7.45
CA LYS A 44 4.05 -8.32 -8.33
C LYS A 44 5.30 -8.94 -7.74
N ARG A 45 6.14 -8.15 -7.08
CA ARG A 45 7.34 -8.66 -6.40
C ARG A 45 6.96 -9.61 -5.26
N LEU A 46 5.99 -9.22 -4.42
CA LEU A 46 5.49 -10.07 -3.33
C LEU A 46 4.89 -11.38 -3.84
N ILE A 47 4.10 -11.35 -4.91
CA ILE A 47 3.54 -12.57 -5.53
C ILE A 47 4.65 -13.50 -6.01
N LYS A 48 5.71 -12.95 -6.60
CA LYS A 48 6.86 -13.72 -7.06
C LYS A 48 7.65 -14.33 -5.91
N ASP A 49 7.86 -13.57 -4.84
CA ASP A 49 8.64 -14.01 -3.67
C ASP A 49 7.83 -15.01 -2.81
N TYR A 50 6.50 -14.98 -2.88
CA TYR A 50 5.57 -15.79 -2.08
C TYR A 50 4.41 -16.38 -2.91
N PRO A 51 4.67 -17.30 -3.87
CA PRO A 51 3.68 -17.74 -4.87
C PRO A 51 2.48 -18.49 -4.28
N GLU A 52 2.69 -19.27 -3.22
CA GLU A 52 1.65 -20.08 -2.57
C GLU A 52 0.98 -19.37 -1.38
N SER A 53 1.36 -18.11 -1.14
CA SER A 53 0.90 -17.36 0.03
C SER A 53 -0.38 -16.60 -0.28
N PRO A 54 -1.48 -16.80 0.48
CA PRO A 54 -2.64 -15.92 0.38
C PRO A 54 -2.24 -14.48 0.73
N MET A 55 -2.74 -13.53 -0.04
CA MET A 55 -2.39 -12.11 0.07
C MET A 55 -3.63 -11.25 0.24
N ALA A 56 -3.55 -10.27 1.14
CA ALA A 56 -4.55 -9.23 1.31
C ALA A 56 -3.89 -7.85 1.40
N VAL A 57 -4.51 -6.85 0.78
CA VAL A 57 -4.12 -5.45 0.93
C VAL A 57 -5.13 -4.78 1.85
N VAL A 58 -4.63 -4.15 2.92
CA VAL A 58 -5.42 -3.49 3.94
C VAL A 58 -5.25 -1.98 3.77
N PHE A 59 -6.36 -1.26 3.73
CA PHE A 59 -6.39 0.20 3.71
C PHE A 59 -6.93 0.71 5.03
N ASP A 60 -6.46 1.89 5.44
CA ASP A 60 -6.99 2.54 6.62
C ASP A 60 -8.47 2.88 6.41
N ALA A 61 -9.27 2.61 7.44
CA ALA A 61 -10.66 3.02 7.45
C ALA A 61 -10.74 4.56 7.57
N PRO A 62 -11.63 5.23 6.82
CA PRO A 62 -11.86 6.65 6.99
C PRO A 62 -12.53 6.93 8.36
N GLY A 63 -12.10 8.00 9.04
CA GLY A 63 -12.76 8.51 10.25
C GLY A 63 -11.86 8.56 11.49
N LYS A 64 -12.44 9.06 12.59
CA LYS A 64 -11.78 9.05 13.91
C LYS A 64 -11.62 7.62 14.38
N THR A 65 -10.39 7.26 14.72
CA THR A 65 -10.09 6.04 15.44
C THR A 65 -10.28 6.28 16.93
N PHE A 66 -10.53 5.23 17.69
CA PHE A 66 -10.57 5.30 19.17
C PHE A 66 -9.31 5.93 19.79
N ARG A 67 -8.18 5.94 19.06
CA ARG A 67 -6.94 6.60 19.49
C ARG A 67 -7.04 8.12 19.50
N ASP A 68 -7.89 8.70 18.67
CA ASP A 68 -8.13 10.14 18.61
C ASP A 68 -8.92 10.63 19.85
N ASP A 69 -9.72 9.74 20.46
CA ASP A 69 -10.48 10.04 21.69
C ASP A 69 -9.63 9.92 22.96
N ILE A 70 -8.55 9.12 22.92
CA ILE A 70 -7.62 8.94 24.05
C ILE A 70 -6.57 10.05 24.11
N TYR A 71 -6.20 10.64 22.96
CA TYR A 71 -5.14 11.62 22.89
C TYR A 71 -5.40 12.65 21.79
N GLU A 72 -5.90 13.83 22.17
CA GLU A 72 -6.25 14.92 21.25
C GLU A 72 -5.09 15.40 20.37
N ALA A 73 -3.84 15.18 20.78
CA ALA A 73 -2.65 15.58 20.02
C ALA A 73 -2.09 14.46 19.10
N TYR A 74 -2.81 13.35 18.89
CA TYR A 74 -2.36 12.31 17.97
C TYR A 74 -2.54 12.77 16.51
N LYS A 75 -1.43 12.89 15.76
CA LYS A 75 -1.34 13.36 14.36
C LYS A 75 -1.53 14.88 14.14
N ALA A 76 -1.37 15.71 15.17
CA ALA A 76 -1.24 17.17 15.02
C ALA A 76 0.15 17.57 14.49
#